data_AF-A0AAJ6ML39-F1
#
_entry.id   AF-A0AAJ6ML39-F1
#
_cell.length_a   1.000
_cell.length_b   1.000
_cell.length_c   1.000
_cell.angle_alpha   90.00
_cell.angle_beta   90.00
_cell.angle_gamma   90.00
#
_symmetry.space_group_name_H-M   'P 1'
#
loop_
_entity.id
_entity.type
_entity.pdbx_description
1 polymer ?
#
loop_
_entity_poly.entity_id
_entity_poly.type
_entity_poly.pdbx_seq_one_letter_code
_entity_poly.pdbx_strand_id
1 'polypeptide(L)'
;MLAVAFEKHADERPYASAEAAARKLIELASSIPPVQDGRIYIERINAPFLFTLKGSGAEFGAGIAYAVAKGWLELHESGTYVRLLSPGEDLLKR
;
A
#
# COMPACT_ATOMS: atom_id res chain seq x y z
N MET A 1 -40.15 -2.48 -24.06
CA MET A 1 -38.88 -1.78 -24.36
C MET A 1 -37.94 -2.08 -23.21
N LEU A 2 -37.09 -3.11 -23.35
CA LEU A 2 -36.05 -3.39 -22.35
C LEU A 2 -34.92 -2.38 -22.55
N ALA A 3 -34.67 -1.53 -21.57
CA ALA A 3 -33.43 -0.77 -21.51
C ALA A 3 -32.32 -1.75 -21.12
N VAL A 4 -31.42 -2.05 -22.05
CA VAL A 4 -30.18 -2.77 -21.75
C VAL A 4 -29.25 -1.73 -21.12
N ALA A 5 -29.01 -1.86 -19.81
CA ALA A 5 -28.01 -1.06 -19.14
C ALA A 5 -26.64 -1.44 -19.71
N PHE A 6 -25.95 -0.49 -20.34
CA PHE A 6 -24.54 -0.63 -20.63
C PHE A 6 -23.79 -0.42 -19.31
N GLU A 7 -23.58 -1.50 -18.56
CA GLU A 7 -22.57 -1.50 -17.51
C GLU A 7 -21.22 -1.31 -18.17
N LYS A 8 -20.74 -0.07 -18.13
CA LYS A 8 -19.36 0.26 -18.42
C LYS A 8 -18.53 -0.48 -17.38
N HIS A 9 -17.95 -1.61 -17.75
CA HIS A 9 -17.01 -2.36 -16.91
C HIS A 9 -15.82 -1.42 -16.66
N ALA A 10 -15.87 -0.69 -15.55
CA ALA A 10 -14.73 0.09 -15.10
C ALA A 10 -13.65 -0.93 -14.77
N ASP A 11 -12.52 -0.83 -15.45
CA ASP A 11 -11.32 -1.62 -15.17
C ASP A 11 -11.13 -1.69 -13.65
N GLU A 12 -11.05 -2.91 -13.10
CA GLU A 12 -11.09 -3.12 -11.67
C GLU A 12 -9.88 -2.39 -11.06
N ARG A 13 -10.13 -1.33 -10.29
CA ARG A 13 -9.06 -0.46 -9.81
C ARG A 13 -8.16 -1.28 -8.88
N PRO A 14 -6.87 -1.47 -9.19
CA PRO A 14 -6.03 -2.51 -8.56
C PRO A 14 -5.89 -2.38 -7.03
N TYR A 15 -6.13 -1.18 -6.50
CA TYR A 15 -5.94 -0.84 -5.09
C TYR A 15 -7.24 -0.39 -4.41
N ALA A 16 -8.41 -0.69 -5.00
CA ALA A 16 -9.70 -0.36 -4.40
C ALA A 16 -9.93 -1.04 -3.05
N SER A 17 -9.33 -2.22 -2.83
CA SER A 17 -9.33 -2.86 -1.51
C SER A 17 -8.13 -2.40 -0.69
N ALA A 18 -8.37 -2.10 0.59
CA ALA A 18 -7.32 -1.70 1.52
C ALA A 18 -6.24 -2.78 1.67
N GLU A 19 -6.62 -4.06 1.59
CA GLU A 19 -5.66 -5.17 1.60
C GLU A 19 -4.79 -5.21 0.34
N ALA A 20 -5.37 -5.04 -0.85
CA ALA A 20 -4.58 -5.01 -2.08
C ALA A 20 -3.60 -3.83 -2.09
N ALA A 21 -4.06 -2.66 -1.64
CA ALA A 21 -3.18 -1.50 -1.44
C ALA A 21 -2.06 -1.83 -0.44
N ALA A 22 -2.40 -2.38 0.73
CA ALA A 22 -1.43 -2.75 1.76
C ALA A 22 -0.37 -3.72 1.26
N ARG A 23 -0.77 -4.81 0.59
CA ARG A 23 0.18 -5.79 0.03
C ARG A 23 1.14 -5.15 -0.96
N LYS A 24 0.66 -4.22 -1.79
CA LYS A 24 1.54 -3.51 -2.71
C LYS A 24 2.50 -2.56 -1.99
N LEU A 25 2.06 -1.92 -0.91
CA LEU A 25 2.93 -1.08 -0.07
C LEU A 25 4.01 -1.90 0.62
N ILE A 26 3.73 -3.14 1.05
CA ILE A 26 4.72 -4.07 1.59
C ILE A 26 5.78 -4.42 0.55
N GLU A 27 5.35 -4.74 -0.68
CA GLU A 27 6.28 -5.01 -1.79
C GLU A 27 7.19 -3.81 -2.05
N LEU A 28 6.63 -2.60 -2.13
CA LEU A 28 7.42 -1.36 -2.28
C LEU A 28 8.38 -1.15 -1.11
N ALA A 29 7.91 -1.31 0.13
CA ALA A 29 8.73 -1.16 1.33
C ALA A 29 9.93 -2.13 1.35
N SER A 30 9.73 -3.39 0.97
CA SER A 30 10.80 -4.39 0.93
C SER A 30 11.92 -4.09 -0.07
N SER A 31 11.65 -3.28 -1.08
CA SER A 31 12.63 -2.88 -2.10
C SER A 31 13.49 -1.68 -1.69
N ILE A 32 13.15 -1.02 -0.56
CA ILE A 32 13.80 0.21 -0.12
C ILE A 32 14.78 -0.11 1.01
N PRO A 33 16.08 0.20 0.85
CA PRO A 33 17.04 0.07 1.94
C PRO A 33 16.61 0.93 3.14
N PRO A 34 16.46 0.34 4.34
CA PRO A 34 16.12 1.11 5.52
C PRO A 34 17.31 2.00 5.93
N VAL A 35 17.00 3.11 6.59
CA VAL A 35 17.97 3.96 7.27
C VAL A 35 18.15 3.45 8.71
N GLN A 36 18.58 4.33 9.63
CA GLN A 36 18.77 3.99 11.04
C GLN A 36 17.52 3.34 11.65
N ASP A 37 17.75 2.30 12.46
CA ASP A 37 16.71 1.60 13.23
C ASP A 37 15.62 0.94 12.36
N GLY A 38 15.97 0.51 11.14
CA GLY A 38 15.04 -0.18 10.23
C GLY A 38 13.97 0.73 9.61
N ARG A 39 14.08 2.06 9.79
CA ARG A 39 13.09 3.03 9.30
C ARG A 39 13.20 3.22 7.79
N ILE A 40 12.06 3.41 7.15
CA ILE A 40 11.92 3.72 5.73
C ILE A 40 11.14 5.04 5.63
N TYR A 41 11.66 6.01 4.85
CA TYR A 41 10.92 7.24 4.57
C TYR A 41 9.62 6.90 3.84
N ILE A 42 8.47 7.28 4.40
CA ILE A 42 7.15 6.95 3.85
C ILE A 42 6.95 7.51 2.44
N GLU A 43 7.60 8.63 2.11
CA GLU A 43 7.55 9.20 0.76
C GLU A 43 8.09 8.23 -0.30
N ARG A 44 9.08 7.40 0.06
CA ARG A 44 9.70 6.44 -0.85
C ARG A 44 8.76 5.31 -1.25
N ILE A 45 7.71 5.03 -0.47
CA ILE A 45 6.60 4.14 -0.87
C ILE A 45 5.43 4.91 -1.48
N ASN A 46 5.15 6.13 -1.00
CA ASN A 46 4.04 6.96 -1.46
C ASN A 46 4.22 7.40 -2.92
N ALA A 47 5.38 7.95 -3.27
CA ALA A 47 5.67 8.45 -4.60
C ALA A 47 5.49 7.39 -5.71
N PRO A 48 6.10 6.18 -5.64
CA PRO A 48 5.85 5.16 -6.65
C PRO A 48 4.41 4.65 -6.65
N PHE A 49 3.75 4.56 -5.49
CA PHE A 49 2.34 4.15 -5.43
C PHE A 49 1.42 5.12 -6.19
N LEU A 50 1.58 6.43 -5.97
CA LEU A 50 0.73 7.44 -6.62
C LEU A 50 1.11 7.65 -8.09
N PHE A 51 2.39 7.84 -8.38
CA PHE A 51 2.81 8.36 -9.68
C PHE A 51 3.18 7.27 -10.68
N THR A 52 3.68 6.12 -10.22
CA THR A 52 4.03 4.99 -11.10
C THR A 52 2.87 4.01 -11.20
N LEU A 53 2.32 3.58 -10.06
CA LEU A 53 1.25 2.57 -10.01
C LEU A 53 -0.16 3.17 -10.17
N LYS A 54 -0.27 4.50 -10.25
CA LYS A 54 -1.54 5.24 -10.43
C LYS A 54 -2.58 4.95 -9.35
N GLY A 55 -2.12 4.59 -8.14
CA GLY A 55 -2.95 4.61 -6.95
C GLY A 55 -3.32 6.05 -6.56
N SER A 56 -4.26 6.20 -5.63
CA SER A 56 -4.65 7.49 -5.06
C SER A 56 -4.25 7.64 -3.60
N GLY A 57 -4.27 8.87 -3.10
CA GLY A 57 -4.00 9.17 -1.70
C GLY A 57 -4.96 8.45 -0.74
N ALA A 58 -6.23 8.28 -1.13
CA ALA A 58 -7.20 7.54 -0.34
C ALA A 58 -6.84 6.05 -0.23
N GLU A 59 -6.45 5.43 -1.35
CA GLU A 59 -6.01 4.02 -1.38
C GLU A 59 -4.70 3.83 -0.62
N PHE A 60 -3.77 4.78 -0.74
CA PHE A 60 -2.52 4.79 0.03
C PHE A 60 -2.81 4.82 1.53
N GLY A 61 -3.65 5.76 1.98
CA GLY A 61 -4.03 5.88 3.38
C GLY A 61 -4.74 4.63 3.91
N ALA A 62 -5.68 4.07 3.15
CA ALA A 62 -6.36 2.82 3.50
C ALA A 62 -5.39 1.64 3.59
N GLY A 63 -4.43 1.54 2.66
CA GLY A 63 -3.39 0.52 2.67
C GLY A 63 -2.46 0.63 3.88
N ILE A 64 -2.01 1.84 4.24
CA ILE A 64 -1.20 2.07 5.44
C ILE A 64 -1.98 1.66 6.69
N ALA A 65 -3.22 2.12 6.84
CA ALA A 65 -4.05 1.80 8.00
C ALA A 65 -4.26 0.28 8.14
N TYR A 66 -4.52 -0.41 7.03
CA TYR A 66 -4.68 -1.86 7.01
C TYR A 66 -3.37 -2.58 7.39
N ALA A 67 -2.24 -2.19 6.79
CA ALA A 67 -0.94 -2.78 7.08
C ALA A 67 -0.54 -2.61 8.56
N VAL A 68 -0.80 -1.44 9.14
CA VAL A 68 -0.57 -1.19 10.57
C VAL A 68 -1.48 -2.05 11.44
N ALA A 69 -2.78 -2.13 11.13
CA ALA A 69 -3.73 -2.95 11.88
C ALA A 69 -3.39 -4.45 11.85
N LYS A 70 -2.72 -4.91 10.77
CA LYS A 70 -2.25 -6.30 10.64
C LYS A 70 -0.86 -6.55 11.21
N GLY A 71 -0.17 -5.52 11.71
CA GLY A 71 1.21 -5.64 12.17
C GLY A 71 2.22 -5.95 11.06
N TRP A 72 1.92 -5.54 9.82
CA TRP A 72 2.83 -5.67 8.67
C TRP A 72 3.77 -4.46 8.56
N LEU A 73 3.25 -3.28 8.90
CA LEU A 73 4.03 -2.04 9.03
C LEU A 73 3.84 -1.47 10.43
N GLU A 74 4.87 -0.81 10.93
CA GLU A 74 4.74 0.19 11.98
C GLU A 74 4.81 1.58 11.35
N LEU A 75 3.88 2.47 11.70
CA LEU A 75 3.91 3.89 11.31
C LEU A 75 4.50 4.69 12.48
N HIS A 76 5.58 5.42 12.22
CA HIS A 76 6.19 6.30 13.22
C HIS A 76 5.26 7.48 13.53
N GLU A 77 5.23 7.96 14.77
CA GLU A 77 4.34 9.04 15.24
C GLU A 77 4.45 10.34 14.43
N SER A 78 5.65 10.63 13.89
CA SER A 78 5.89 11.80 13.06
C SER A 78 5.20 11.74 11.69
N GLY A 79 4.70 10.56 11.29
CA GLY A 79 4.17 10.30 9.96
C GLY A 79 5.23 10.26 8.86
N THR A 80 6.52 10.46 9.17
CA THR A 80 7.62 10.53 8.20
C THR A 80 8.16 9.15 7.81
N TYR A 81 8.06 8.19 8.74
CA TYR A 81 8.69 6.89 8.62
C TYR A 81 7.69 5.77 8.79
N VAL A 82 7.95 4.68 8.07
CA VAL A 82 7.39 3.36 8.37
C VAL A 82 8.53 2.38 8.64
N ARG A 83 8.22 1.27 9.31
CA ARG A 83 9.15 0.15 9.46
C ARG A 83 8.46 -1.13 9.02
N LEU A 84 9.13 -1.89 8.17
CA LEU A 84 8.64 -3.21 7.75
C LEU A 84 8.84 -4.19 8.91
N LEU A 85 7.77 -4.90 9.27
CA LEU A 85 7.76 -5.87 10.36
C LEU A 85 7.82 -7.29 9.78
N SER A 86 8.32 -8.24 10.57
CA SER A 86 8.45 -9.64 10.14
C SER A 86 7.16 -10.26 9.57
N PRO A 87 5.96 -10.03 10.15
CA PRO A 87 4.72 -10.53 9.54
C PRO A 87 4.44 -9.96 8.15
N GLY A 88 4.92 -8.75 7.85
CA GLY A 88 4.86 -8.16 6.51
C GLY A 88 5.88 -8.78 5.56
N GLU A 89 7.11 -9.03 6.02
CA GLU A 89 8.14 -9.73 5.24
C GLU A 89 7.71 -11.15 4.87
N ASP A 90 7.01 -11.84 5.78
CA ASP A 90 6.51 -13.20 5.56
C ASP A 90 5.52 -13.29 4.39
N LEU A 91 4.82 -12.21 4.05
CA LEU A 91 3.94 -12.16 2.88
C LEU A 91 4.69 -12.31 1.55
N LEU A 92 6.00 -12.05 1.54
CA LEU A 92 6.83 -12.08 0.34
C LEU A 92 7.55 -13.42 0.15
N LYS A 93 7.51 -14.30 1.16
CA LYS A 93 8.08 -15.63 1.09
C LYS A 93 7.16 -16.53 0.25
N ARG A 94 7.74 -17.29 -0.68
CA ARG A 94 7.03 -18.25 -1.53
C ARG A 94 6.97 -19.61 -0.87
#